data_AF-A0A9L0K1D5-F1
#
_entry.id   AF-A0A9L0K1D5-F1
#
_cell.length_a   1.000
_cell.length_b   1.000
_cell.length_c   1.000
_cell.angle_alpha   90.00
_cell.angle_beta   90.00
_cell.angle_gamma   90.00
#
_symmetry.space_group_name_H-M   'P 1'
#
loop_
_entity.id
_entity.type
_entity.pdbx_description
1 polymer ?
#
loop_
_entity_poly.entity_id
_entity_poly.type
_entity_poly.pdbx_seq_one_letter_code
_entity_poly.pdbx_strand_id
1 'polypeptide(L)'
;MQKSECHGGVQLRNRVTGNCDQRISSSTQIKNRTTFQRSKSSSSTSSPESTRKHPRPSDKLNPKTINPFGEQSRAPSAFAAIYSKGGIPCRLVHGSVKHRLQWECPPENLPFDPLLITLAEGLRETKHPYTFVSKEGFRELLLVQGAADKAVPLLPRLIPVLKAALAHSDDEVFERGLNALVQLSVVVGPSLNDHLKHLLTSLSKRLRDKKFKEPITSALQKLEQHGGSGSLIIIKAKIPTYCSICC
;
A
#
# COMPACT_ATOMS: atom_id res chain seq x y z
N MET A 1 23.92 57.09 -36.61
CA MET A 1 25.34 57.26 -36.23
C MET A 1 25.68 56.10 -35.31
N GLN A 2 26.44 55.11 -35.82
CA GLN A 2 27.82 54.76 -35.39
C GLN A 2 27.87 54.14 -33.97
N LYS A 3 28.11 52.81 -33.88
CA LYS A 3 29.39 52.14 -33.48
C LYS A 3 29.73 52.39 -31.99
N SER A 4 30.25 51.49 -31.17
CA SER A 4 31.18 50.37 -31.39
C SER A 4 31.26 49.52 -30.11
N GLU A 5 31.64 48.24 -30.28
CA GLU A 5 32.24 47.37 -29.26
C GLU A 5 33.53 47.96 -28.67
N CYS A 6 33.89 47.52 -27.44
CA CYS A 6 35.28 47.38 -27.00
C CYS A 6 35.44 46.22 -26.00
N HIS A 7 36.43 45.37 -26.29
CA HIS A 7 36.91 44.22 -25.52
C HIS A 7 37.67 44.60 -24.24
N GLY A 8 37.78 43.65 -23.30
CA GLY A 8 38.79 43.68 -22.24
C GLY A 8 38.89 42.33 -21.53
N GLY A 9 39.85 41.49 -21.92
CA GLY A 9 40.19 40.25 -21.23
C GLY A 9 41.15 40.49 -20.06
N VAL A 10 41.06 39.67 -19.01
CA VAL A 10 42.18 39.45 -18.06
C VAL A 10 42.21 37.97 -17.66
N GLN A 11 43.40 37.40 -17.85
CA GLN A 11 43.82 36.05 -17.51
C GLN A 11 44.71 36.13 -16.24
N LEU A 12 44.43 35.32 -15.21
CA LEU A 12 45.29 35.01 -14.04
C LEU A 12 44.83 33.61 -13.58
N ARG A 13 45.53 32.48 -13.69
CA ARG A 13 46.91 32.03 -13.40
C ARG A 13 47.25 31.92 -11.89
N ASN A 14 47.25 30.64 -11.43
CA ASN A 14 48.12 30.00 -10.43
C ASN A 14 47.94 30.38 -8.93
N ARG A 15 48.15 29.53 -7.91
CA ARG A 15 48.62 28.13 -7.75
C ARG A 15 48.46 27.73 -6.24
N VAL A 16 48.20 26.43 -5.98
CA VAL A 16 48.88 25.52 -5.00
C VAL A 16 48.69 25.84 -3.49
N THR A 17 48.33 24.90 -2.60
CA THR A 17 49.12 23.73 -2.15
C THR A 17 48.29 22.77 -1.30
N GLY A 18 48.56 21.47 -1.39
CA GLY A 18 48.04 20.45 -0.47
C GLY A 18 48.37 19.03 -0.94
N ASN A 19 49.65 18.65 -0.83
CA ASN A 19 50.16 17.30 -1.09
C ASN A 19 50.41 16.59 0.25
N CYS A 20 50.03 15.32 0.37
CA CYS A 20 50.76 14.34 1.19
C CYS A 20 50.43 12.92 0.68
N ASP A 21 51.47 12.31 0.11
CA ASP A 21 51.53 10.96 -0.45
C ASP A 21 51.86 9.88 0.60
N GLN A 22 51.77 8.62 0.12
CA GLN A 22 52.42 7.36 0.52
C GLN A 22 51.42 6.33 1.09
N ARG A 23 50.92 5.33 0.35
CA ARG A 23 51.55 4.21 -0.42
C ARG A 23 52.22 3.17 0.49
N ILE A 24 51.64 1.95 0.55
CA ILE A 24 52.24 0.62 0.24
C ILE A 24 51.45 -0.53 0.93
N SER A 25 50.98 -1.46 0.07
CA SER A 25 50.90 -2.93 0.13
C SER A 25 50.57 -3.70 1.42
N SER A 26 49.64 -4.67 1.33
CA SER A 26 49.93 -6.13 1.27
C SER A 26 48.73 -7.00 1.69
N SER A 27 48.49 -8.05 0.90
CA SER A 27 47.59 -9.19 1.13
C SER A 27 48.08 -10.13 2.24
N THR A 28 47.19 -10.68 3.09
CA THR A 28 47.23 -12.10 3.52
C THR A 28 45.98 -12.54 4.29
N GLN A 29 45.54 -13.77 4.02
CA GLN A 29 44.51 -14.51 4.75
C GLN A 29 44.93 -14.81 6.19
N ILE A 30 43.98 -14.80 7.13
CA ILE A 30 44.15 -15.47 8.43
C ILE A 30 43.00 -16.43 8.66
N LYS A 31 43.41 -17.69 8.75
CA LYS A 31 42.67 -18.93 8.92
C LYS A 31 43.00 -19.41 10.33
N ASN A 32 42.07 -19.32 11.27
CA ASN A 32 42.29 -19.86 12.61
C ASN A 32 41.85 -21.32 12.65
N ARG A 33 42.85 -22.19 12.46
CA ARG A 33 42.83 -23.63 12.71
C ARG A 33 43.65 -23.84 13.97
N THR A 34 43.02 -24.32 15.05
CA THR A 34 43.74 -24.77 16.26
C THR A 34 43.70 -26.30 16.31
N THR A 35 44.88 -26.89 16.44
CA THR A 35 45.17 -28.32 16.37
C THR A 35 45.30 -28.91 17.79
N PHE A 36 44.62 -30.04 17.99
CA PHE A 36 44.91 -31.22 18.83
C PHE A 36 45.96 -31.16 19.95
N GLN A 37 45.58 -31.71 21.12
CA GLN A 37 46.23 -32.82 21.86
C GLN A 37 45.19 -33.45 22.81
N ARG A 38 45.20 -34.72 23.26
CA ARG A 38 45.61 -36.06 22.77
C ARG A 38 45.21 -37.02 23.92
N SER A 39 44.52 -38.14 23.60
CA SER A 39 44.48 -39.44 24.33
C SER A 39 43.93 -39.50 25.77
N LYS A 40 43.35 -40.59 26.29
CA LYS A 40 42.84 -41.90 25.82
C LYS A 40 42.22 -42.53 27.09
N SER A 41 41.03 -43.10 27.02
CA SER A 41 40.76 -44.38 27.68
C SER A 41 39.45 -44.97 27.15
N SER A 42 39.60 -46.24 26.81
CA SER A 42 38.69 -47.15 26.15
C SER A 42 37.65 -47.75 27.09
N SER A 43 36.44 -47.98 26.60
CA SER A 43 35.89 -49.34 26.58
C SER A 43 34.77 -49.43 25.56
N SER A 44 34.95 -50.38 24.65
CA SER A 44 34.04 -50.80 23.61
C SER A 44 33.11 -51.89 24.14
N THR A 45 31.81 -51.79 23.86
CA THR A 45 30.97 -52.96 23.58
C THR A 45 29.89 -52.57 22.56
N SER A 46 29.86 -53.34 21.46
CA SER A 46 28.80 -53.50 20.48
C SER A 46 27.44 -53.77 21.15
N SER A 47 26.28 -53.30 20.68
CA SER A 47 25.60 -53.63 19.41
C SER A 47 24.29 -52.82 19.31
N PRO A 48 23.53 -52.88 18.19
CA PRO A 48 22.56 -51.85 17.80
C PRO A 48 21.19 -52.06 18.44
N GLU A 49 20.55 -50.99 18.91
CA GLU A 49 19.11 -51.02 19.12
C GLU A 49 18.47 -49.67 18.78
N SER A 50 17.69 -49.68 17.71
CA SER A 50 16.75 -48.63 17.34
C SER A 50 15.75 -48.43 18.47
N THR A 51 16.08 -47.60 19.45
CA THR A 51 15.11 -47.13 20.43
C THR A 51 14.20 -46.11 19.76
N ARG A 52 13.09 -46.62 19.21
CA ARG A 52 11.91 -45.82 18.88
C ARG A 52 11.54 -45.05 20.14
N LYS A 53 11.82 -43.74 20.16
CA LYS A 53 11.33 -42.87 21.23
C LYS A 53 9.81 -42.92 21.18
N HIS A 54 9.20 -43.69 22.08
CA HIS A 54 7.75 -43.69 22.25
C HIS A 54 7.33 -42.24 22.55
N PRO A 55 6.36 -41.67 21.81
CA PRO A 55 5.86 -40.33 22.08
C PRO A 55 5.38 -40.29 23.52
N ARG A 56 5.88 -39.35 24.31
CA ARG A 56 5.42 -39.21 25.69
C ARG A 56 3.94 -38.78 25.62
N PRO A 57 3.06 -39.24 26.53
CA PRO A 57 1.68 -38.75 26.57
C PRO A 57 1.60 -37.21 26.66
N SER A 58 2.63 -36.56 27.20
CA SER A 58 2.79 -35.10 27.21
C SER A 58 2.92 -34.47 25.81
N ASP A 59 3.42 -35.19 24.81
CA ASP A 59 3.51 -34.69 23.43
C ASP A 59 2.13 -34.57 22.79
N LYS A 60 1.15 -35.36 23.25
CA LYS A 60 -0.28 -35.22 22.88
C LYS A 60 -0.99 -34.09 23.65
N LEU A 61 -0.35 -33.55 24.69
CA LEU A 61 -0.89 -32.50 25.56
C LEU A 61 -0.21 -31.14 25.37
N ASN A 62 0.59 -30.97 24.31
CA ASN A 62 1.03 -29.67 23.84
C ASN A 62 0.08 -29.19 22.73
N PRO A 63 -1.10 -28.62 23.06
CA PRO A 63 -1.77 -27.77 22.08
C PRO A 63 -0.73 -26.71 21.68
N LYS A 64 -0.61 -26.38 20.38
CA LYS A 64 0.26 -25.29 19.93
C LYS A 64 -0.04 -24.08 20.81
N THR A 65 0.84 -23.77 21.78
CA THR A 65 0.62 -22.67 22.69
C THR A 65 0.52 -21.43 21.84
N ILE A 66 -0.70 -20.92 21.72
CA ILE A 66 -1.00 -19.74 20.92
C ILE A 66 -0.25 -18.64 21.64
N ASN A 67 0.88 -18.20 21.11
CA ASN A 67 1.67 -17.16 21.75
C ASN A 67 0.84 -15.87 21.65
N PRO A 68 0.24 -15.37 22.75
CA PRO A 68 -0.66 -14.22 22.67
C PRO A 68 0.10 -12.93 22.34
N PHE A 69 1.44 -12.95 22.45
CA PHE A 69 2.36 -11.88 22.09
C PHE A 69 3.18 -12.18 20.83
N GLY A 70 3.02 -13.37 20.25
CA GLY A 70 3.57 -13.65 18.92
C GLY A 70 2.73 -12.93 17.88
N GLU A 71 3.37 -12.28 16.91
CA GLU A 71 2.67 -11.74 15.75
C GLU A 71 1.96 -12.93 15.08
N GLN A 72 0.65 -13.06 15.32
CA GLN A 72 -0.14 -14.12 14.70
C GLN A 72 0.08 -13.94 13.21
N SER A 73 0.73 -14.92 12.57
CA SER A 73 0.93 -15.00 11.13
C SER A 73 -0.45 -15.06 10.48
N ARG A 74 -1.11 -13.91 10.37
CA ARG A 74 -2.34 -13.77 9.61
C ARG A 74 -1.97 -14.12 8.19
N ALA A 75 -2.74 -15.03 7.59
CA ALA A 75 -2.60 -15.34 6.19
C ALA A 75 -2.55 -14.02 5.40
N PRO A 76 -1.64 -13.89 4.42
CA PRO A 76 -1.56 -12.69 3.61
C PRO A 76 -2.92 -12.43 2.99
N SER A 77 -3.34 -11.16 2.97
CA SER A 77 -4.57 -10.77 2.32
C SER A 77 -4.54 -11.13 0.82
N ALA A 78 -5.71 -11.15 0.19
CA ALA A 78 -5.81 -11.38 -1.25
C ALA A 78 -4.92 -10.39 -2.04
N PHE A 79 -4.97 -9.10 -1.67
CA PHE A 79 -4.13 -8.07 -2.28
C PHE A 79 -2.63 -8.33 -2.09
N ALA A 80 -2.19 -8.58 -0.87
CA ALA A 80 -0.77 -8.82 -0.56
C ALA A 80 -0.25 -10.07 -1.30
N ALA A 81 -1.07 -11.11 -1.40
CA ALA A 81 -0.76 -12.32 -2.16
C ALA A 81 -0.64 -12.06 -3.66
N ILE A 82 -1.55 -11.26 -4.25
CA ILE A 82 -1.49 -10.90 -5.68
C ILE A 82 -0.27 -10.02 -5.98
N TYR A 83 -0.01 -9.01 -5.15
CA TYR A 83 1.16 -8.15 -5.33
C TYR A 83 2.48 -8.93 -5.20
N SER A 84 2.60 -9.81 -4.21
CA SER A 84 3.80 -10.64 -4.01
C SER A 84 4.07 -11.59 -5.16
N LYS A 85 3.03 -11.98 -5.91
CA LYS A 85 3.13 -12.80 -7.12
C LYS A 85 3.35 -12.00 -8.40
N GLY A 86 3.42 -10.67 -8.33
CA GLY A 86 3.55 -9.80 -9.51
C GLY A 86 2.25 -9.66 -10.32
N GLY A 87 1.09 -9.92 -9.73
CA GLY A 87 -0.21 -9.81 -10.43
C GLY A 87 -0.71 -8.37 -10.63
N ILE A 88 -0.02 -7.37 -10.06
CA ILE A 88 -0.29 -5.95 -10.26
C ILE A 88 0.83 -5.40 -11.16
N PRO A 89 0.53 -4.87 -12.36
CA PRO A 89 1.51 -4.46 -13.36
C PRO A 89 2.16 -3.11 -13.03
N CYS A 90 2.70 -2.99 -11.82
CA CYS A 90 3.37 -1.80 -11.33
C CYS A 90 4.57 -2.14 -10.45
N ARG A 91 5.50 -1.20 -10.34
CA ARG A 91 6.63 -1.26 -9.42
C ARG A 91 6.68 -0.02 -8.56
N LEU A 92 6.96 -0.22 -7.27
CA LEU A 92 7.24 0.88 -6.36
C LEU A 92 8.65 1.42 -6.62
N VAL A 93 8.74 2.68 -7.05
CA VAL A 93 10.01 3.38 -7.24
C VAL A 93 10.24 4.29 -6.04
N HIS A 94 11.31 4.00 -5.30
CA HIS A 94 11.75 4.82 -4.19
C HIS A 94 12.55 6.03 -4.70
N GLY A 95 11.86 7.15 -4.93
CA GLY A 95 12.53 8.43 -5.19
C GLY A 95 13.14 9.03 -3.92
N SER A 96 14.10 9.95 -4.09
CA SER A 96 14.79 10.62 -2.98
C SER A 96 13.89 11.50 -2.11
N VAL A 97 12.76 11.98 -2.66
CA VAL A 97 11.80 12.88 -1.96
C VAL A 97 10.38 12.31 -1.96
N LYS A 98 9.96 11.65 -3.05
CA LYS A 98 8.62 11.08 -3.18
C LYS A 98 8.70 9.69 -3.81
N HIS A 99 7.99 8.74 -3.23
CA HIS A 99 7.74 7.45 -3.85
C HIS A 99 6.74 7.61 -5.00
N ARG A 100 6.89 6.82 -6.06
CA ARG A 100 5.98 6.81 -7.21
C ARG A 100 5.74 5.38 -7.66
N LEU A 101 4.61 5.17 -8.33
CA LEU A 101 4.36 3.94 -9.06
C LEU A 101 4.87 4.07 -10.49
N GLN A 102 5.61 3.07 -10.93
CA GLN A 102 5.96 2.89 -12.32
C GLN A 102 5.14 1.74 -12.87
N TRP A 103 4.22 2.04 -13.79
CA TRP A 103 3.43 1.02 -14.48
C TRP A 103 4.23 0.36 -15.59
N GLU A 104 3.99 -0.92 -15.82
CA GLU A 104 4.64 -1.68 -16.90
C GLU A 104 4.17 -1.23 -18.28
N CYS A 105 2.94 -0.71 -18.38
CA CYS A 105 2.40 -0.05 -19.57
C CYS A 105 1.60 1.19 -19.16
N PRO A 106 1.29 2.11 -20.10
CA PRO A 106 0.51 3.31 -19.79
C PRO A 106 -0.81 2.95 -19.10
N PRO A 107 -1.23 3.66 -18.04
CA PRO A 107 -2.47 3.38 -17.32
C PRO A 107 -3.73 3.34 -18.20
N GLU A 108 -3.71 4.05 -19.33
CA GLU A 108 -4.73 4.02 -20.38
C GLU A 108 -4.96 2.64 -21.00
N ASN A 109 -3.91 1.83 -21.11
CA ASN A 109 -3.96 0.52 -21.77
C ASN A 109 -4.16 -0.63 -20.77
N LEU A 110 -4.17 -0.33 -19.47
CA LEU A 110 -4.36 -1.35 -18.45
C LEU A 110 -5.81 -1.87 -18.42
N PRO A 111 -5.98 -3.19 -18.24
CA PRO A 111 -7.31 -3.75 -18.00
C PRO A 111 -7.78 -3.36 -16.60
N PHE A 112 -8.96 -2.75 -16.49
CA PHE A 112 -9.54 -2.38 -15.19
C PHE A 112 -10.10 -3.59 -14.44
N ASP A 113 -10.56 -4.62 -15.15
CA ASP A 113 -10.97 -5.90 -14.55
C ASP A 113 -9.80 -6.90 -14.63
N PRO A 114 -9.34 -7.49 -13.51
CA PRO A 114 -9.77 -7.28 -12.12
C PRO A 114 -9.00 -6.16 -11.38
N LEU A 115 -8.07 -5.49 -12.05
CA LEU A 115 -7.07 -4.61 -11.44
C LEU A 115 -7.66 -3.54 -10.50
N LEU A 116 -8.69 -2.82 -10.92
CA LEU A 116 -9.32 -1.76 -10.12
C LEU A 116 -9.95 -2.31 -8.84
N ILE A 117 -10.57 -3.50 -8.94
CA ILE A 117 -11.19 -4.18 -7.80
C ILE A 117 -10.10 -4.65 -6.83
N THR A 118 -9.03 -5.25 -7.35
CA THR A 118 -7.88 -5.67 -6.54
C THR A 118 -7.26 -4.49 -5.79
N LEU A 119 -7.04 -3.35 -6.46
CA LEU A 119 -6.51 -2.15 -5.82
C LEU A 119 -7.45 -1.61 -4.74
N ALA A 120 -8.77 -1.65 -4.97
CA ALA A 120 -9.76 -1.27 -3.98
C ALA A 120 -9.76 -2.19 -2.76
N GLU A 121 -9.55 -3.49 -2.93
CA GLU A 121 -9.39 -4.44 -1.81
C GLU A 121 -8.16 -4.10 -0.98
N GLY A 122 -7.08 -3.70 -1.65
CA GLY A 122 -5.82 -3.27 -1.04
C GLY A 122 -5.93 -2.00 -0.20
N LEU A 123 -7.03 -1.22 -0.29
CA LEU A 123 -7.22 -0.03 0.57
C LEU A 123 -7.31 -0.39 2.06
N ARG A 124 -7.64 -1.65 2.37
CA ARG A 124 -7.71 -2.19 3.73
C ARG A 124 -6.37 -2.63 4.28
N GLU A 125 -5.32 -2.62 3.47
CA GLU A 125 -3.98 -2.96 3.94
C GLU A 125 -3.47 -1.95 4.96
N THR A 126 -2.69 -2.42 5.92
CA THR A 126 -2.05 -1.55 6.94
C THR A 126 -0.53 -1.62 6.90
N LYS A 127 0.04 -2.51 6.07
CA LYS A 127 1.49 -2.70 5.95
C LYS A 127 2.02 -2.01 4.69
N HIS A 128 3.11 -1.26 4.83
CA HIS A 128 3.90 -0.77 3.69
C HIS A 128 4.65 -1.96 3.05
N PRO A 129 4.76 -2.07 1.70
CA PRO A 129 4.39 -1.11 0.67
C PRO A 129 2.92 -1.17 0.19
N TYR A 130 2.15 -2.17 0.65
CA TYR A 130 0.82 -2.45 0.10
C TYR A 130 -0.14 -1.27 0.22
N THR A 131 -0.09 -0.55 1.34
CA THR A 131 -0.91 0.66 1.57
C THR A 131 -0.69 1.75 0.53
N PHE A 132 0.56 1.94 0.10
CA PHE A 132 0.93 2.95 -0.88
C PHE A 132 0.52 2.49 -2.28
N VAL A 133 0.86 1.24 -2.64
CA VAL A 133 0.54 0.68 -3.96
C VAL A 133 -0.97 0.67 -4.22
N SER A 134 -1.77 0.25 -3.24
CA SER A 134 -3.23 0.22 -3.41
C SER A 134 -3.82 1.62 -3.55
N LYS A 135 -3.46 2.54 -2.64
CA LYS A 135 -3.97 3.92 -2.64
C LYS A 135 -3.59 4.66 -3.92
N GLU A 136 -2.31 4.62 -4.28
CA GLU A 136 -1.79 5.37 -5.42
C GLU A 136 -2.22 4.71 -6.74
N GLY A 137 -2.22 3.38 -6.80
CA GLY A 137 -2.65 2.66 -7.99
C GLY A 137 -4.13 2.88 -8.29
N PHE A 138 -4.98 2.85 -7.26
CA PHE A 138 -6.41 3.16 -7.41
C PHE A 138 -6.62 4.60 -7.93
N ARG A 139 -5.89 5.57 -7.38
CA ARG A 139 -5.93 6.97 -7.80
C ARG A 139 -5.49 7.16 -9.26
N GLU A 140 -4.36 6.59 -9.63
CA GLU A 140 -3.79 6.76 -10.98
C GLU A 140 -4.65 6.10 -12.05
N LEU A 141 -5.25 4.93 -11.78
CA LEU A 141 -6.20 4.32 -12.71
C LEU A 141 -7.45 5.18 -12.92
N LEU A 142 -8.00 5.77 -11.86
CA LEU A 142 -9.19 6.60 -11.97
C LEU A 142 -8.96 7.94 -12.67
N LEU A 143 -7.70 8.39 -12.79
CA LEU A 143 -7.35 9.64 -13.49
C LEU A 143 -7.18 9.47 -15.01
N VAL A 144 -7.25 8.24 -15.50
CA VAL A 144 -7.10 7.91 -16.92
C VAL A 144 -8.28 8.44 -17.74
N GLN A 145 -7.99 8.88 -18.97
CA GLN A 145 -9.05 9.26 -19.92
C GLN A 145 -9.93 8.06 -20.27
N GLY A 146 -11.25 8.22 -20.18
CA GLY A 146 -12.20 7.12 -20.37
C GLY A 146 -12.27 6.13 -19.19
N ALA A 147 -11.75 6.48 -18.01
CA ALA A 147 -11.87 5.64 -16.81
C ALA A 147 -13.33 5.35 -16.43
N ALA A 148 -14.26 6.26 -16.75
CA ALA A 148 -15.69 6.09 -16.49
C ALA A 148 -16.25 4.85 -17.20
N ASP A 149 -16.01 4.71 -18.50
CA ASP A 149 -16.53 3.60 -19.32
C ASP A 149 -16.01 2.24 -18.84
N LYS A 150 -14.79 2.21 -18.29
CA LYS A 150 -14.17 1.00 -17.74
C LYS A 150 -14.58 0.72 -16.30
N ALA A 151 -14.84 1.74 -15.49
CA ALA A 151 -15.17 1.60 -14.07
C ALA A 151 -16.65 1.32 -13.82
N VAL A 152 -17.57 1.90 -14.62
CA VAL A 152 -19.02 1.74 -14.45
C VAL A 152 -19.46 0.26 -14.46
N PRO A 153 -19.01 -0.61 -15.39
CA PRO A 153 -19.37 -2.03 -15.39
C PRO A 153 -18.89 -2.78 -14.13
N LEU A 154 -17.87 -2.26 -13.44
CA LEU A 154 -17.27 -2.90 -12.27
C LEU A 154 -17.92 -2.46 -10.95
N LEU A 155 -18.79 -1.44 -10.97
CA LEU A 155 -19.45 -0.92 -9.77
C LEU A 155 -20.10 -2.00 -8.89
N PRO A 156 -20.85 -2.98 -9.43
CA PRO A 156 -21.47 -4.01 -8.58
C PRO A 156 -20.47 -4.82 -7.75
N ARG A 157 -19.25 -5.02 -8.26
CA ARG A 157 -18.16 -5.74 -7.57
C ARG A 157 -17.30 -4.81 -6.70
N LEU A 158 -17.16 -3.54 -7.11
CA LEU A 158 -16.35 -2.55 -6.40
C LEU A 158 -17.04 -2.03 -5.12
N ILE A 159 -18.35 -1.85 -5.14
CA ILE A 159 -19.12 -1.26 -4.03
C ILE A 159 -19.01 -2.07 -2.74
N PRO A 160 -19.15 -3.42 -2.72
CA PRO A 160 -18.95 -4.22 -1.52
C PRO A 160 -17.55 -4.06 -0.92
N VAL A 161 -16.52 -3.97 -1.77
CA VAL A 161 -15.13 -3.81 -1.37
C VAL A 161 -14.91 -2.45 -0.70
N LEU A 162 -15.38 -1.37 -1.33
CA LEU A 162 -15.32 -0.03 -0.75
C LEU A 162 -16.14 0.09 0.54
N LYS A 163 -17.34 -0.52 0.57
CA LYS A 163 -18.17 -0.58 1.78
C LYS A 163 -17.43 -1.24 2.94
N ALA A 164 -16.66 -2.30 2.67
CA ALA A 164 -15.85 -2.98 3.69
C ALA A 164 -14.73 -2.08 4.23
N ALA A 165 -14.09 -1.27 3.38
CA ALA A 165 -13.12 -0.27 3.83
C ALA A 165 -13.77 0.83 4.69
N LEU A 166 -14.94 1.34 4.29
CA LEU A 166 -15.70 2.35 5.03
C LEU A 166 -16.29 1.83 6.36
N ALA A 167 -16.49 0.52 6.49
CA ALA A 167 -16.96 -0.10 7.72
C ALA A 167 -15.81 -0.58 8.63
N HIS A 168 -14.56 -0.43 8.20
CA HIS A 168 -13.40 -0.88 8.95
C HIS A 168 -13.23 -0.06 10.24
N SER A 169 -12.75 -0.68 11.32
CA SER A 169 -12.54 -0.02 12.62
C SER A 169 -11.35 0.92 12.63
N ASP A 170 -10.30 0.59 11.88
CA ASP A 170 -9.10 1.41 11.69
C ASP A 170 -9.44 2.72 10.95
N ASP A 171 -9.07 3.84 11.57
CA ASP A 171 -9.27 5.19 11.09
C ASP A 171 -8.55 5.46 9.76
N GLU A 172 -7.31 4.98 9.58
CA GLU A 172 -6.54 5.21 8.37
C GLU A 172 -7.12 4.44 7.18
N VAL A 173 -7.66 3.25 7.44
CA VAL A 173 -8.36 2.46 6.42
C VAL A 173 -9.68 3.15 6.03
N PHE A 174 -10.42 3.65 7.01
CA PHE A 174 -11.64 4.42 6.77
C PHE A 174 -11.37 5.66 5.91
N GLU A 175 -10.37 6.47 6.26
CA GLU A 175 -10.01 7.68 5.51
C GLU A 175 -9.59 7.35 4.07
N ARG A 176 -8.84 6.26 3.85
CA ARG A 176 -8.49 5.80 2.50
C ARG A 176 -9.72 5.35 1.72
N GLY A 177 -10.63 4.62 2.35
CA GLY A 177 -11.92 4.24 1.76
C GLY A 177 -12.79 5.45 1.39
N LEU A 178 -12.82 6.47 2.25
CA LEU A 178 -13.58 7.71 2.02
C LEU A 178 -13.00 8.50 0.85
N ASN A 179 -11.68 8.64 0.79
CA ASN A 179 -11.00 9.28 -0.34
C ASN A 179 -11.22 8.52 -1.65
N ALA A 180 -11.15 7.19 -1.62
CA ALA A 180 -11.42 6.35 -2.78
C ALA A 180 -12.87 6.48 -3.27
N LEU A 181 -13.85 6.58 -2.35
CA LEU A 181 -15.24 6.83 -2.70
C LEU A 181 -15.42 8.18 -3.42
N VAL A 182 -14.78 9.24 -2.93
CA VAL A 182 -14.81 10.55 -3.58
C VAL A 182 -14.14 10.51 -4.95
N GLN A 183 -13.00 9.84 -5.09
CA GLN A 183 -12.33 9.68 -6.39
C GLN A 183 -13.20 8.91 -7.38
N LEU A 184 -13.86 7.84 -6.91
CA LEU A 184 -14.78 7.08 -7.74
C LEU A 184 -15.96 7.94 -8.19
N SER A 185 -16.54 8.76 -7.31
CA SER A 185 -17.70 9.60 -7.65
C SER A 185 -17.39 10.65 -8.71
N VAL A 186 -16.18 11.22 -8.71
CA VAL A 186 -15.71 12.13 -9.78
C VAL A 186 -15.75 11.44 -11.14
N VAL A 187 -15.40 10.16 -11.20
CA VAL A 187 -15.25 9.41 -12.45
C VAL A 187 -16.57 8.86 -12.95
N VAL A 188 -17.35 8.18 -12.09
CA VAL A 188 -18.59 7.51 -12.52
C VAL A 188 -19.83 8.39 -12.45
N GLY A 189 -19.75 9.50 -11.70
CA GLY A 189 -20.81 10.49 -11.56
C GLY A 189 -22.16 9.88 -11.15
N PRO A 190 -23.26 10.14 -11.91
CA PRO A 190 -24.61 9.67 -11.59
C PRO A 190 -24.76 8.15 -11.50
N SER A 191 -23.89 7.38 -12.18
CA SER A 191 -23.93 5.90 -12.15
C SER A 191 -23.71 5.33 -10.75
N LEU A 192 -23.15 6.11 -9.82
CA LEU A 192 -22.97 5.71 -8.43
C LEU A 192 -24.30 5.68 -7.64
N ASN A 193 -25.33 6.39 -8.10
CA ASN A 193 -26.56 6.65 -7.34
C ASN A 193 -27.30 5.36 -6.96
N ASP A 194 -27.34 4.37 -7.85
CA ASP A 194 -27.99 3.06 -7.61
C ASP A 194 -27.40 2.30 -6.42
N HIS A 195 -26.12 2.55 -6.16
CA HIS A 195 -25.33 1.87 -5.13
C HIS A 195 -25.08 2.75 -3.89
N LEU A 196 -25.34 4.05 -3.96
CA LEU A 196 -25.02 5.04 -2.94
C LEU A 196 -25.65 4.70 -1.58
N LYS A 197 -26.87 4.16 -1.56
CA LYS A 197 -27.57 3.71 -0.34
C LYS A 197 -26.74 2.77 0.55
N HIS A 198 -25.94 1.90 -0.08
CA HIS A 198 -25.14 0.91 0.64
C HIS A 198 -23.91 1.54 1.30
N LEU A 199 -23.32 2.54 0.66
CA LEU A 199 -22.14 3.27 1.12
C LEU A 199 -22.52 4.26 2.24
N LEU A 200 -23.61 5.00 2.06
CA LEU A 200 -24.11 5.96 3.06
C LEU A 200 -24.45 5.30 4.39
N THR A 201 -24.89 4.05 4.38
CA THR A 201 -25.15 3.29 5.61
C THR A 201 -23.88 3.08 6.45
N SER A 202 -22.71 2.94 5.83
CA SER A 202 -21.45 2.86 6.55
C SER A 202 -20.99 4.24 7.04
N LEU A 203 -21.17 5.28 6.22
CA LEU A 203 -20.80 6.66 6.58
C LEU A 203 -21.63 7.20 7.75
N SER A 204 -22.94 6.94 7.77
CA SER A 204 -23.82 7.44 8.85
C SER A 204 -23.44 6.91 10.23
N LYS A 205 -22.88 5.69 10.30
CA LYS A 205 -22.37 5.14 11.56
C LYS A 205 -21.17 5.93 12.08
N ARG A 206 -20.29 6.37 11.17
CA ARG A 206 -19.06 7.14 11.45
C ARG A 206 -19.30 8.64 11.63
N LEU A 207 -20.45 9.18 11.20
CA LEU A 207 -20.83 10.57 11.48
C LEU A 207 -21.00 10.89 12.98
N ARG A 208 -21.17 9.87 13.82
CA ARG A 208 -21.22 10.04 15.28
C ARG A 208 -19.85 10.39 15.88
N ASP A 209 -18.78 10.07 15.16
CA ASP A 209 -17.42 10.37 15.57
C ASP A 209 -17.08 11.82 15.17
N LYS A 210 -16.80 12.68 16.15
CA LYS A 210 -16.50 14.11 15.92
C LYS A 210 -15.34 14.32 14.93
N LYS A 211 -14.36 13.41 14.94
CA LYS A 211 -13.18 13.40 14.05
C LYS A 211 -13.57 13.30 12.57
N PHE A 212 -14.59 12.52 12.25
CA PHE A 212 -14.96 12.22 10.85
C PHE A 212 -16.14 13.04 10.35
N LYS A 213 -16.79 13.83 11.21
CA LYS A 213 -17.94 14.65 10.84
C LYS A 213 -17.65 15.57 9.65
N GLU A 214 -16.55 16.33 9.72
CA GLU A 214 -16.17 17.27 8.65
C GLU A 214 -15.68 16.55 7.37
N PRO A 215 -14.76 15.57 7.43
CA PRO A 215 -14.37 14.79 6.26
C PRO A 215 -15.55 14.11 5.55
N ILE A 216 -16.47 13.50 6.30
CA ILE A 216 -17.66 12.86 5.73
C ILE A 216 -18.57 13.91 5.10
N THR A 217 -18.78 15.06 5.76
CA THR A 217 -19.61 16.13 5.20
C THR A 217 -19.03 16.63 3.89
N SER A 218 -17.72 16.90 3.83
CA SER A 218 -17.04 17.29 2.58
C SER A 218 -17.15 16.22 1.49
N ALA A 219 -17.07 14.93 1.85
CA ALA A 219 -17.26 13.83 0.91
C ALA A 219 -18.71 13.76 0.38
N LEU A 220 -19.71 13.95 1.24
CA LEU A 220 -21.13 13.98 0.84
C LEU A 220 -21.43 15.13 -0.12
N GLN A 221 -20.81 16.30 0.10
CA GLN A 221 -20.89 17.44 -0.81
C GLN A 221 -20.33 17.09 -2.19
N LYS A 222 -19.14 16.49 -2.25
CA LYS A 222 -18.58 16.04 -3.55
C LYS A 222 -19.45 14.97 -4.22
N LEU A 223 -20.07 14.08 -3.45
CA LEU A 223 -21.02 13.10 -3.97
C LEU A 223 -22.26 13.76 -4.55
N GLU A 224 -22.79 14.79 -3.89
CA GLU A 224 -23.90 15.61 -4.39
C GLU A 224 -23.55 16.29 -5.71
N GLN A 225 -22.38 16.93 -5.77
CA GLN A 225 -21.92 17.66 -6.94
C GLN A 225 -21.78 16.77 -8.18
N HIS A 226 -21.23 15.56 -8.04
CA HIS A 226 -21.01 14.65 -9.17
C HIS A 226 -22.22 13.75 -9.48
N GLY A 227 -23.03 13.43 -8.47
CA GLY A 227 -24.20 12.55 -8.61
C GLY A 227 -25.49 13.28 -9.01
N GLY A 228 -25.50 14.61 -8.97
CA GLY A 228 -26.63 15.45 -9.36
C GLY A 228 -27.84 15.33 -8.42
N SER A 229 -29.01 15.77 -8.88
CA SER A 229 -30.25 15.83 -8.07
C SER A 229 -30.67 14.47 -7.49
N GLY A 230 -30.44 13.37 -8.20
CA GLY A 230 -30.74 12.02 -7.73
C GLY A 230 -29.95 11.63 -6.48
N SER A 231 -28.68 12.06 -6.39
CA SER A 231 -27.83 11.78 -5.23
C SER A 231 -28.31 12.51 -3.97
N LEU A 232 -28.77 13.76 -4.09
CA LEU A 232 -29.26 14.57 -2.97
C LEU A 232 -30.47 13.92 -2.28
N ILE A 233 -31.41 13.39 -3.07
CA ILE A 233 -32.59 12.69 -2.55
C ILE A 233 -32.17 11.49 -1.71
N ILE A 234 -31.22 10.70 -2.21
CA ILE A 234 -30.71 9.50 -1.54
C ILE A 234 -29.92 9.88 -0.27
N ILE A 235 -29.10 10.92 -0.33
CA ILE A 235 -28.32 11.42 0.81
C ILE A 235 -29.26 11.91 1.92
N LYS A 236 -30.22 12.79 1.60
CA LYS A 236 -31.19 13.31 2.59
C LYS A 236 -32.07 12.21 3.18
N ALA A 237 -32.48 11.23 2.38
CA ALA A 237 -33.25 10.09 2.87
C ALA A 237 -32.48 9.26 3.92
N LYS A 238 -31.15 9.16 3.80
CA LYS A 238 -30.33 8.35 4.71
C LYS A 238 -29.71 9.16 5.85
N ILE A 239 -29.41 10.43 5.61
CA ILE A 239 -28.75 11.35 6.54
C ILE A 239 -29.57 12.65 6.56
N PRO A 240 -30.67 12.69 7.33
CA PRO A 240 -31.57 13.85 7.37
C PRO A 240 -30.89 15.14 7.85
N THR A 241 -29.80 15.02 8.60
CA THR A 241 -29.03 16.16 9.13
C THR A 241 -28.07 16.77 8.11
N TYR A 242 -28.02 16.26 6.88
CA TYR A 242 -27.12 16.77 5.85
C TYR A 242 -27.62 18.11 5.27
N CYS A 243 -26.75 19.12 5.27
CA CYS A 243 -26.99 20.41 4.62
C CYS A 243 -26.32 20.42 3.24
N SER A 244 -27.11 20.72 2.21
CA SER A 244 -26.65 20.82 0.82
C SER A 244 -25.73 22.03 0.62
N ILE A 245 -24.89 21.96 -0.42
CA ILE A 245 -24.00 23.04 -0.85
C ILE A 245 -24.79 24.19 -1.51
N CYS A 246 -25.99 23.91 -2.02
CA CYS A 246 -26.80 24.86 -2.80
C CYS A 246 -27.79 25.68 -1.96
N CYS A 247 -27.47 25.94 -0.69
CA CYS A 247 -28.24 26.84 0.17
C CYS A 247 -27.86 28.30 -0.06
#